data_AF-A0A821NB68-F1
#
_entry.id   AF-A0A821NB68-F1
#
_cell.length_a   1.000
_cell.length_b   1.000
_cell.length_c   1.000
_cell.angle_alpha   90.00
_cell.angle_beta   90.00
_cell.angle_gamma   90.00
#
_symmetry.space_group_name_H-M   'P 1'
#
loop_
_entity.id
_entity.type
_entity.pdbx_description
1 polymer ?
#
loop_
_entity_poly.entity_id
_entity_poly.type
_entity_poly.pdbx_seq_one_letter_code
_entity_poly.pdbx_strand_id
1 'polypeptide(L)'
;NMYSIQHEQINDWKCSNQPLILYFHGGGFVFGDIDTYSGFECHLSKSLNMLILHVDFRLVPEYTLEETIEDVINVYQVLLDADPNIHR
;
A
#
# COMPACT_ATOMS: atom_id res chain seq x y z
N ASN A 1 2.97 12.79 9.82
CA ASN A 1 1.65 12.81 9.14
C ASN A 1 1.61 11.58 8.25
N MET A 2 0.55 10.78 8.21
CA MET A 2 0.48 9.49 7.49
C MET A 2 1.03 9.57 6.05
N TYR A 3 0.84 10.72 5.39
CA TYR A 3 1.39 11.05 4.07
C TYR A 3 2.93 11.08 3.97
N SER A 4 3.66 11.44 5.02
CA SER A 4 5.12 11.57 4.95
C SER A 4 5.84 10.22 4.94
N ILE A 5 5.23 9.17 5.50
CA ILE A 5 5.82 7.81 5.50
C ILE A 5 5.64 7.14 4.12
N GLN A 6 4.51 7.38 3.45
CA GLN A 6 4.28 6.85 2.10
C GLN A 6 5.27 7.43 1.07
N HIS A 7 5.62 8.71 1.15
CA HIS A 7 6.53 9.35 0.20
C HIS A 7 7.96 8.79 0.23
N GLU A 8 8.50 8.47 1.40
CA GLU A 8 9.86 7.93 1.54
C GLU A 8 9.96 6.51 0.97
N GLN A 9 9.00 5.65 1.33
CA GLN A 9 8.89 4.29 0.79
C GLN A 9 8.67 4.29 -0.73
N ILE A 10 7.98 5.30 -1.27
CA ILE A 10 7.75 5.46 -2.71
C ILE A 10 9.05 5.77 -3.48
N ASN A 11 9.97 6.51 -2.88
CA ASN A 11 11.25 6.79 -3.53
C ASN A 11 12.23 5.61 -3.43
N ASP A 12 12.17 4.85 -2.34
CA ASP A 12 13.02 3.68 -2.15
C ASP A 12 12.71 2.56 -3.15
N TRP A 13 11.43 2.30 -3.46
CA TRP A 13 11.10 1.26 -4.46
C TRP A 13 11.52 1.66 -5.88
N LYS A 14 11.45 2.95 -6.25
CA LYS A 14 11.90 3.39 -7.58
C LYS A 14 13.40 3.15 -7.82
N CYS A 15 14.19 3.25 -6.77
CA CYS A 15 15.62 2.93 -6.82
C CYS A 15 15.88 1.42 -6.83
N SER A 16 14.86 0.60 -6.54
CA SER A 16 14.92 -0.86 -6.66
C SER A 16 14.64 -1.31 -8.10
N ASN A 17 15.33 -2.35 -8.55
CA ASN A 17 15.02 -3.04 -9.81
C ASN A 17 13.94 -4.13 -9.64
N GLN A 18 13.30 -4.23 -8.47
CA GLN A 18 12.26 -5.23 -8.20
C GLN A 18 10.87 -4.68 -8.53
N PRO A 19 9.97 -5.51 -9.07
CA PRO A 19 8.56 -5.14 -9.21
C PRO A 19 7.91 -4.87 -7.85
N LEU A 20 6.90 -4.00 -7.82
CA LEU A 20 6.15 -3.61 -6.64
C LEU A 20 4.74 -4.22 -6.66
N ILE A 21 4.28 -4.72 -5.53
CA ILE A 21 2.89 -5.07 -5.26
C ILE A 21 2.32 -4.00 -4.34
N LEU A 22 1.29 -3.30 -4.80
CA LEU A 22 0.43 -2.48 -3.95
C LEU A 22 -0.57 -3.40 -3.23
N TYR A 23 -0.49 -3.46 -1.91
CA TYR A 23 -1.31 -4.39 -1.11
C TYR A 23 -2.29 -3.64 -0.22
N PHE A 24 -3.58 -3.95 -0.41
CA PHE A 24 -4.68 -3.53 0.46
C PHE A 24 -5.12 -4.73 1.29
N HIS A 25 -5.03 -4.60 2.62
CA HIS A 25 -5.36 -5.69 3.52
C HIS A 25 -6.86 -6.01 3.52
N GLY A 26 -7.19 -7.24 3.96
CA GLY A 26 -8.59 -7.66 4.16
C GLY A 26 -9.20 -7.08 5.43
N GLY A 27 -10.32 -7.66 5.91
CA GLY A 27 -10.98 -7.19 7.14
C GLY A 27 -12.16 -6.24 6.90
N GLY A 28 -12.61 -6.12 5.65
CA GLY A 28 -13.89 -5.48 5.30
C GLY A 28 -13.93 -3.98 5.58
N PHE A 29 -12.77 -3.31 5.57
CA PHE A 29 -12.58 -1.91 5.97
C PHE A 29 -12.78 -1.62 7.47
N VAL A 30 -13.01 -2.65 8.29
CA VAL A 30 -13.27 -2.50 9.73
C VAL A 30 -12.06 -2.89 10.58
N PHE A 31 -11.25 -3.83 10.10
CA PHE A 31 -10.15 -4.43 10.87
C PHE A 31 -8.95 -4.71 9.99
N GLY A 32 -7.81 -4.93 10.64
CA GLY A 32 -6.55 -5.31 10.01
C GLY A 32 -5.54 -4.18 10.04
N ASP A 33 -4.27 -4.57 10.07
CA ASP A 33 -3.10 -3.69 10.08
C ASP A 33 -1.88 -4.47 9.59
N ILE A 34 -0.72 -3.81 9.54
CA ILE A 34 0.55 -4.43 9.16
C ILE A 34 0.95 -5.58 10.10
N ASP A 35 0.63 -5.52 11.39
CA ASP A 35 0.97 -6.59 12.32
C ASP A 35 0.18 -7.86 12.03
N THR A 36 -1.06 -7.71 11.57
CA THR A 36 -1.95 -8.81 11.16
C THR A 36 -1.50 -9.46 9.85
N TYR A 37 -1.00 -8.68 8.89
CA TYR A 37 -0.74 -9.15 7.52
C TYR A 37 0.75 -9.32 7.16
N SER A 38 1.68 -8.78 7.94
CA SER A 38 3.12 -8.79 7.65
C SER A 38 3.70 -10.20 7.40
N GLY A 39 3.21 -11.22 8.11
CA GLY A 39 3.64 -12.61 7.90
C GLY A 39 3.31 -13.12 6.49
N PHE A 40 2.09 -12.84 6.02
CA PHE A 40 1.64 -13.18 4.67
C PHE A 40 2.40 -12.36 3.62
N GLU A 41 2.51 -11.05 3.82
CA GLU A 41 3.20 -10.14 2.91
C GLU A 41 4.69 -10.48 2.76
N CYS A 42 5.37 -10.78 3.87
CA CYS A 42 6.76 -11.24 3.85
C CYS A 42 6.93 -12.55 3.09
N HIS A 43 5.98 -13.49 3.26
CA HIS A 43 6.00 -14.73 2.49
C HIS A 43 5.78 -14.46 1.00
N LEU A 44 4.80 -13.62 0.65
CA LEU A 44 4.48 -13.25 -0.72
C LEU A 44 5.64 -12.55 -1.41
N SER A 45 6.25 -11.56 -0.74
CA SER A 45 7.42 -10.82 -1.20
C SER A 45 8.57 -11.75 -1.57
N LYS A 46 8.92 -12.69 -0.67
CA LYS A 46 9.99 -13.65 -0.89
C LYS A 46 9.68 -14.64 -2.01
N SER A 47 8.45 -15.13 -2.06
CA SER A 47 8.01 -16.12 -3.05
C SER A 47 7.98 -15.55 -4.47
N LEU A 48 7.66 -14.26 -4.63
CA LEU A 48 7.57 -13.60 -5.93
C LEU A 48 8.83 -12.78 -6.29
N ASN A 49 9.76 -12.59 -5.35
CA ASN A 49 10.89 -11.68 -5.47
C ASN A 49 10.44 -10.25 -5.82
N MET A 50 9.41 -9.77 -5.13
CA MET A 50 8.78 -8.46 -5.34
C MET A 50 8.75 -7.68 -4.02
N LEU A 51 8.76 -6.36 -4.10
CA LEU A 51 8.50 -5.48 -2.96
C LEU A 51 7.00 -5.41 -2.69
N ILE A 52 6.61 -5.23 -1.43
CA ILE A 52 5.22 -4.99 -1.03
C ILE A 52 5.12 -3.57 -0.48
N LEU A 53 4.20 -2.77 -1.00
CA LEU A 53 3.74 -1.55 -0.37
C LEU A 53 2.42 -1.84 0.36
N HIS A 54 2.50 -2.00 1.68
CA HIS A 54 1.33 -2.12 2.54
C HIS A 54 0.66 -0.76 2.68
N VAL A 55 -0.65 -0.70 2.41
CA VAL A 55 -1.43 0.53 2.60
C VAL A 55 -2.21 0.46 3.90
N ASP A 56 -1.82 1.31 4.85
CA ASP A 56 -2.53 1.54 6.11
C ASP A 56 -3.60 2.62 5.89
N PHE A 57 -4.76 2.21 5.35
CA PHE A 57 -5.88 3.09 5.07
C PHE A 57 -6.78 3.25 6.30
N ARG A 58 -7.47 4.40 6.41
CA ARG A 58 -8.45 4.66 7.47
C ARG A 58 -9.51 3.56 7.53
N LEU A 59 -9.97 3.21 8.73
CA LEU A 59 -10.96 2.15 8.95
C LEU A 59 -12.30 2.71 9.45
N VAL A 60 -13.38 2.03 9.09
CA VAL A 60 -14.70 2.25 9.67
C VAL A 60 -14.81 1.51 11.02
N PRO A 61 -15.57 2.02 12.00
CA PRO A 61 -16.44 3.20 11.95
C PRO A 61 -15.78 4.53 12.34
N GLU A 62 -14.49 4.56 12.70
CA GLU A 62 -13.78 5.77 13.11
C GLU A 62 -13.72 6.84 12.01
N TYR A 63 -13.70 6.37 10.76
CA TYR A 63 -13.78 7.19 9.54
C TYR A 63 -14.94 6.72 8.66
N THR A 64 -15.33 7.53 7.68
CA THR A 64 -16.37 7.11 6.72
C THR A 64 -15.81 6.13 5.68
N LEU A 65 -16.71 5.41 5.00
CA LEU A 65 -16.33 4.54 3.90
C LEU A 65 -15.72 5.35 2.74
N GLU A 66 -16.22 6.55 2.50
CA GLU A 66 -15.68 7.45 1.48
C GLU A 66 -14.23 7.86 1.79
N GLU A 67 -13.93 8.18 3.05
CA GLU A 67 -12.57 8.49 3.52
C GLU A 67 -11.62 7.30 3.36
N THR A 68 -12.11 6.09 3.68
CA THR A 68 -11.36 4.85 3.51
C THR A 68 -11.01 4.61 2.03
N ILE A 69 -11.99 4.78 1.14
CA ILE A 69 -11.81 4.63 -0.32
C ILE A 69 -10.88 5.71 -0.88
N GLU A 70 -11.00 6.94 -0.36
CA GLU A 70 -10.14 8.05 -0.74
C GLU A 70 -8.66 7.71 -0.48
N ASP A 71 -8.31 7.15 0.68
CA ASP A 71 -6.92 6.74 0.98
C ASP A 71 -6.40 5.72 -0.05
N VAL A 72 -7.20 4.69 -0.33
CA VAL A 72 -6.88 3.63 -1.30
C VAL A 72 -6.60 4.21 -2.69
N ILE A 73 -7.49 5.10 -3.16
CA ILE A 73 -7.36 5.75 -4.47
C ILE A 73 -6.13 6.67 -4.49
N ASN A 74 -5.92 7.45 -3.43
CA ASN A 74 -4.84 8.41 -3.34
C ASN A 74 -3.48 7.71 -3.44
N VAL A 75 -3.26 6.60 -2.74
CA VAL A 75 -1.98 5.87 -2.85
C VAL A 75 -1.75 5.38 -4.28
N TYR A 76 -2.78 4.83 -4.91
CA TYR A 76 -2.67 4.38 -6.30
C TYR A 76 -2.32 5.52 -7.26
N GLN A 77 -2.94 6.70 -7.07
CA GLN A 77 -2.62 7.87 -7.90
C GLN A 77 -1.22 8.40 -7.66
N VAL A 78 -0.75 8.45 -6.41
CA VAL A 78 0.63 8.84 -6.10
C VAL A 78 1.62 7.91 -6.82
N LEU A 79 1.34 6.60 -6.90
CA LEU A 79 2.21 5.68 -7.65
C LEU A 79 2.21 5.97 -9.15
N LEU A 80 1.04 6.20 -9.76
CA LEU A 80 0.93 6.54 -11.18
C LEU A 80 1.64 7.85 -11.54
N ASP A 81 1.49 8.87 -10.69
CA ASP A 81 2.17 10.16 -10.85
C ASP A 81 3.68 10.03 -10.65
N ALA A 82 4.10 9.10 -9.78
CA ALA A 82 5.50 8.85 -9.51
C ALA A 82 6.20 8.19 -10.71
N ASP A 83 5.59 7.20 -11.38
CA ASP A 83 6.14 6.62 -12.60
C ASP A 83 5.05 6.39 -13.65
N PRO A 84 5.00 7.20 -14.72
CA PRO A 84 3.99 7.07 -15.77
C PRO A 84 4.15 5.78 -16.60
N ASN A 85 5.24 5.03 -16.42
CA ASN A 85 5.48 3.75 -17.09
C ASN A 85 5.05 2.54 -16.26
N ILE A 86 4.42 2.73 -15.09
CA ILE A 86 3.77 1.61 -14.38
C ILE A 86 2.78 0.95 -15.35
N HIS A 87 3.12 -0.25 -15.77
CA HIS A 87 2.28 -1.06 -16.64
C HIS A 87 1.19 -1.72 -15.80
N ARG A 88 -0.06 -1.64 -16.30
CA ARG A 88 -1.23 -2.30 -15.71
C ARG A 88 -1.15 -3.82 -15.82
#